data_AF-A0A3S3RV64-F1
#
_entry.id   AF-A0A3S3RV64-F1
#
_cell.length_a   1.000
_cell.length_b   1.000
_cell.length_c   1.000
_cell.angle_alpha   90.00
_cell.angle_beta   90.00
_cell.angle_gamma   90.00
#
_symmetry.space_group_name_H-M   'P 1'
#
loop_
_entity.id
_entity.type
_entity.pdbx_description
1 polymer ?
#
loop_
_entity_poly.entity_id
_entity_poly.type
_entity_poly.pdbx_seq_one_letter_code
_entity_poly.pdbx_strand_id
1 'polypeptide(L)' 'MWLTAITFLSIGYGDIVPNTYCGRGIAVTTGLMGAGCTALVVAVIARKLELTRAEKHVHNFMMDTQLTKR' A
#
# COMPACT_ATOMS: atom_id res chain seq x y z
N MET A 1 21.85 3.18 -6.31
CA MET A 1 20.57 3.88 -6.57
C MET A 1 19.53 2.93 -7.16
N TRP A 2 19.79 2.27 -8.31
CA TRP A 2 18.85 1.35 -8.95
C TRP A 2 18.43 0.16 -8.07
N LEU A 3 19.39 -0.64 -7.59
CA LEU A 3 19.16 -1.79 -6.71
C LEU A 3 18.33 -1.42 -5.45
N THR A 4 18.65 -0.28 -4.84
CA THR A 4 17.99 0.20 -3.63
C THR A 4 16.54 0.60 -3.90
N ALA A 5 16.26 1.26 -5.04
CA ALA A 5 14.91 1.62 -5.44
C ALA A 5 14.03 0.39 -5.74
N ILE A 6 14.54 -0.60 -6.49
CA ILE A 6 13.77 -1.81 -6.82
C ILE A 6 13.52 -2.70 -5.59
N THR A 7 14.42 -2.68 -4.61
CA THR A 7 14.26 -3.41 -3.33
C THR A 7 13.26 -2.69 -2.42
N PHE A 8 13.31 -1.36 -2.36
CA PHE A 8 12.33 -0.55 -1.62
C PHE A 8 10.91 -0.72 -2.16
N LEU A 9 10.76 -0.73 -3.50
CA LEU A 9 9.48 -0.91 -4.16
C LEU A 9 9.03 -2.38 -4.24
N SER A 10 9.80 -3.31 -3.67
CA SER A 10 9.52 -4.75 -3.68
C SER A 10 9.34 -5.36 -5.10
N ILE A 11 10.01 -4.82 -6.12
CA ILE A 11 9.95 -5.35 -7.51
C ILE A 11 10.93 -6.52 -7.68
N GLY A 12 12.21 -6.29 -7.36
CA GLY A 12 13.26 -7.32 -7.40
C GLY A 12 13.51 -7.97 -8.77
N TYR A 13 13.86 -7.19 -9.80
CA TYR A 13 14.18 -7.72 -11.14
C TYR A 13 15.32 -8.76 -11.17
N GLY A 14 16.27 -8.68 -10.23
CA GLY A 14 17.38 -9.65 -10.12
C GLY A 14 18.53 -9.42 -11.11
N ASP A 15 18.53 -8.30 -11.83
CA ASP A 15 19.57 -7.85 -12.76
C ASP A 15 20.89 -7.51 -12.06
N ILE A 16 20.80 -6.95 -10.85
CA ILE A 16 21.94 -6.62 -10.00
C ILE A 16 21.67 -7.26 -8.63
N VAL A 17 22.65 -7.97 -8.07
CA VAL A 17 22.52 -8.63 -6.76
C VAL A 17 23.74 -8.27 -5.89
N PRO A 18 23.54 -7.87 -4.62
CA PRO A 18 24.65 -7.60 -3.73
C PRO A 18 25.38 -8.90 -3.38
N ASN A 19 26.61 -9.05 -3.83
CA ASN A 19 27.46 -10.20 -3.50
C ASN A 19 28.13 -10.09 -2.12
N THR A 20 28.15 -8.91 -1.51
CA THR A 20 28.76 -8.69 -0.19
C THR A 20 27.74 -8.86 0.93
N TYR A 21 28.18 -9.39 2.08
CA TYR A 21 27.33 -9.53 3.28
C TYR A 21 26.72 -8.19 3.74
N CYS A 22 27.50 -7.11 3.68
CA CYS A 22 27.01 -5.77 4.02
C CYS A 22 25.94 -5.28 3.04
N GLY A 23 26.12 -5.54 1.73
CA GLY A 23 25.12 -5.20 0.71
C GLY A 23 23.81 -5.99 0.86
N ARG A 24 23.89 -7.27 1.26
CA ARG A 24 22.71 -8.09 1.56
C ARG A 24 21.95 -7.56 2.78
N GLY A 25 22.68 -7.12 3.82
CA GLY A 25 22.08 -6.48 4.99
C GLY A 25 21.29 -5.21 4.62
N ILE A 26 21.90 -4.34 3.82
CA ILE A 26 21.25 -3.09 3.36
C ILE A 26 20.03 -3.38 2.47
N ALA A 27 20.09 -4.41 1.62
CA ALA A 27 18.94 -4.80 0.81
C ALA A 27 17.76 -5.25 1.69
N VAL A 28 18.03 -6.07 2.72
CA VAL A 28 16.99 -6.54 3.66
C VAL A 28 16.39 -5.39 4.45
N THR A 29 17.21 -4.50 5.02
CA THR A 29 16.70 -3.36 5.81
C THR A 29 15.90 -2.38 4.94
N THR A 30 16.37 -2.13 3.70
CA THR A 30 15.64 -1.28 2.74
C THR A 30 14.29 -1.89 2.36
N GLY A 31 14.21 -3.20 2.14
CA GLY A 31 12.96 -3.89 1.85
C GLY A 31 11.97 -3.85 3.02
N LEU A 32 12.47 -4.03 4.26
CA LEU A 32 11.64 -3.95 5.47
C LEU A 32 11.04 -2.54 5.65
N MET A 33 11.85 -1.50 5.46
CA MET A 33 11.39 -0.11 5.50
C MET A 33 10.37 0.18 4.39
N GLY A 34 10.61 -0.31 3.17
CA GLY A 34 9.70 -0.14 2.04
C GLY A 34 8.32 -0.77 2.29
N ALA A 35 8.29 -2.00 2.80
CA ALA A 35 7.05 -2.67 3.17
C ALA A 35 6.30 -1.92 4.29
N GLY A 36 7.01 -1.41 5.30
CA GLY A 36 6.43 -0.59 6.35
C GLY A 36 5.80 0.70 5.83
N CYS A 37 6.47 1.41 4.93
CA CYS A 37 5.94 2.61 4.28
C CYS A 37 4.68 2.30 3.47
N THR A 38 4.68 1.24 2.66
CA THR A 38 3.50 0.84 1.88
C THR A 38 2.32 0.48 2.80
N ALA A 39 2.57 -0.24 3.89
CA ALA A 39 1.53 -0.57 4.87
C ALA A 39 0.92 0.68 5.51
N LEU A 40 1.73 1.67 5.88
CA LEU A 40 1.24 2.95 6.40
C LEU A 40 0.41 3.70 5.37
N VAL A 41 0.87 3.77 4.12
CA VAL A 41 0.14 4.43 3.02
C VAL A 41 -1.21 3.75 2.79
N VAL A 42 -1.23 2.42 2.71
CA VAL A 42 -2.48 1.65 2.56
C VAL A 42 -3.41 1.87 3.75
N ALA A 43 -2.91 1.91 4.99
CA ALA A 43 -3.72 2.18 6.17
C ALA A 43 -4.32 3.60 6.18
N VAL A 44 -3.55 4.61 5.75
CA VAL A 44 -4.04 5.98 5.63
C VAL A 44 -5.08 6.09 4.52
N ILE A 45 -4.81 5.48 3.37
CA ILE A 45 -5.73 5.45 2.23
C ILE A 45 -7.02 4.71 2.62
N ALA A 46 -6.93 3.56 3.29
CA ALA A 46 -8.09 2.82 3.80
C ALA A 46 -8.90 3.69 4.76
N ARG A 47 -8.27 4.43 5.69
CA ARG A 47 -8.97 5.38 6.57
C ARG A 47 -9.62 6.55 5.83
N LYS A 48 -9.14 6.92 4.64
CA LYS A 48 -9.71 7.98 3.81
C LYS A 48 -10.78 7.47 2.84
N LEU A 49 -10.68 6.21 2.39
CA LEU A 49 -11.62 5.53 1.50
C LEU A 49 -12.75 4.82 2.25
N GLU A 50 -12.54 4.43 3.51
CA GLU A 50 -13.61 4.12 4.43
C GLU A 50 -14.43 5.40 4.60
N LEU A 51 -15.45 5.53 3.74
CA LEU A 51 -16.51 6.53 3.79
C LEU A 51 -16.76 6.93 5.24
N THR A 52 -16.56 8.21 5.54
CA THR A 52 -16.89 8.74 6.86
C THR A 52 -18.34 8.34 7.14
N ARG A 53 -18.68 7.88 8.36
CA ARG A 53 -19.99 7.25 8.68
C ARG A 53 -21.22 7.94 8.07
N ALA A 54 -21.17 9.26 7.84
CA ALA A 54 -22.17 10.04 7.12
C ALA A 54 -22.41 9.59 5.67
N GLU A 55 -21.37 9.32 4.88
CA GLU A 55 -21.52 8.86 3.50
C GLU A 55 -22.04 7.42 3.43
N LYS A 56 -21.69 6.56 4.40
CA LYS A 56 -22.23 5.20 4.48
C LYS A 56 -23.74 5.22 4.75
N HIS A 57 -24.23 6.20 5.51
CA HIS A 57 -25.66 6.42 5.74
C HIS A 57 -26.37 6.96 4.49
N VAL A 58 -25.78 7.94 3.80
CA VAL A 58 -26.34 8.49 2.55
C VAL A 58 -26.33 7.44 1.43
N HIS A 59 -25.29 6.61 1.32
CA HIS A 59 -25.25 5.52 0.34
C HIS A 59 -26.34 4.48 0.65
N ASN A 60 -26.55 4.15 1.92
CA ASN A 60 -27.64 3.25 2.31
C ASN A 60 -29.01 3.87 2.01
N PHE A 61 -29.19 5.17 2.27
CA PHE A 61 -30.42 5.90 1.96
C PHE A 61 -30.69 6.01 0.45
N MET A 62 -29.64 6.28 -0.35
CA MET A 62 -29.71 6.35 -1.80
C MET A 62 -30.00 4.97 -2.42
N MET A 63 -29.48 3.90 -1.81
CA MET A 63 -29.78 2.51 -2.21
C MET A 63 -31.23 2.12 -1.86
N ASP A 64 -31.75 2.55 -0.71
CA ASP A 64 -33.14 2.32 -0.28
C ASP A 64 -34.15 3.04 -1.19
N THR A 65 -33.80 4.26 -1.63
CA THR A 65 -34.61 5.05 -2.57
C THR A 65 -34.66 4.41 -3.97
N GLN A 66 -33.62 3.69 -4.40
CA GLN A 66 -33.62 2.96 -5.68
C GLN A 66 -34.47 1.69 -5.64
N LEU A 67 -34.52 0.99 -4.50
CA LEU A 67 -35.35 -0.21 -4.33
C LEU A 67 -36.84 0.12 -4.19
N THR A 68 -37.19 1.25 -3.57
CA THR A 68 -38.57 1.72 -3.42
C THR A 68 -39.15 2.31 -4.71
N LYS A 69 -38.31 2.66 -5.69
CA LYS A 69 -38.75 3.24 -6.98
C LYS A 69 -39.09 2.18 -8.04
N ARG A 70 -39.22 0.91 -7.66
CA ARG A 70 -39.69 -0.17 -8.53
C ARG A 70 -41.09 -0.60 -8.17
#